data_AF-S4XYD6-F1
#
_entry.id   AF-S4XYD6-F1
#
_cell.length_a   1.000
_cell.length_b   1.000
_cell.length_c   1.000
_cell.angle_alpha   90.00
_cell.angle_beta   90.00
_cell.angle_gamma   90.00
#
_symmetry.space_group_name_H-M   'P 1'
#
loop_
_entity.id
_entity.type
_entity.pdbx_description
1 polymer ?
#
loop_
_entity_poly.entity_id
_entity_poly.type
_entity_poly.pdbx_seq_one_letter_code
_entity_poly.pdbx_strand_id
1 'polypeptide(L)'
;MVRRLFDGPSGLALFRENYDADGLPPLSPAERAALPGFSRCIACGRCDLGEAERIAASRGAYPGLMTVVLASSRSMPDFDAAALALSHVPEAVLAEKEQTCPTGVPFRELARFVRSKASAARALALDGEGSAPADLALAAAAASPAAALGPSSADRAAPEAT
;
A
#
# COMPACT_ATOMS: atom_id res chain seq x y z
N MET A 1 -19.53 32.45 -27.86
CA MET A 1 -18.66 31.27 -28.09
C MET A 1 -18.10 30.80 -26.74
N VAL A 2 -18.93 30.18 -25.89
CA VAL A 2 -18.57 29.80 -24.48
C VAL A 2 -18.90 28.33 -24.16
N ARG A 3 -19.46 27.59 -25.13
CA ARG A 3 -20.02 26.24 -24.91
C ARG A 3 -18.97 25.15 -24.65
N ARG A 4 -17.68 25.40 -24.90
CA ARG A 4 -16.62 24.37 -24.79
C ARG A 4 -15.92 24.29 -23.42
N LEU A 5 -16.24 25.16 -22.46
CA LEU A 5 -15.62 25.11 -21.12
C LEU A 5 -16.37 24.22 -20.11
N PHE A 6 -17.61 23.79 -20.41
CA PHE A 6 -18.45 23.02 -19.49
C PHE A 6 -18.85 21.63 -20.02
N ASP A 7 -18.46 21.27 -21.24
CA ASP A 7 -18.84 20.02 -21.93
C ASP A 7 -17.76 18.91 -21.84
N GLY A 8 -16.80 19.02 -20.91
CA GLY A 8 -15.79 17.99 -20.67
C GLY A 8 -16.34 16.84 -19.80
N PRO A 9 -15.77 15.62 -19.87
CA PRO A 9 -16.13 14.54 -18.96
C PRO A 9 -15.96 15.00 -17.51
N SER A 10 -16.96 14.72 -16.67
CA SER A 10 -16.94 15.12 -15.26
C SER A 10 -15.67 14.61 -14.57
N GLY A 11 -15.17 15.33 -13.56
CA GLY A 11 -13.97 14.92 -12.83
C GLY A 11 -14.05 13.50 -12.27
N LEU A 12 -15.26 13.01 -11.94
CA LEU A 12 -15.47 11.63 -11.49
C LEU A 12 -15.34 10.60 -12.62
N ALA A 13 -15.79 10.93 -13.84
CA ALA A 13 -15.65 10.04 -14.99
C ALA A 13 -14.17 9.87 -15.36
N LEU A 14 -13.42 10.97 -15.42
CA LEU A 14 -11.97 10.94 -15.62
C LEU A 14 -11.25 10.21 -14.48
N PHE A 15 -11.68 10.40 -13.24
CA PHE A 15 -11.11 9.68 -12.09
C PHE A 15 -11.27 8.16 -12.25
N ARG A 16 -12.46 7.69 -12.60
CA ARG A 16 -12.72 6.26 -12.82
C ARG A 16 -11.88 5.68 -13.95
N GLU A 17 -11.81 6.39 -15.08
CA GLU A 17 -10.98 5.98 -16.22
C GLU A 17 -9.50 5.78 -15.83
N ASN A 18 -8.97 6.59 -14.93
CA ASN A 18 -7.56 6.52 -14.53
C ASN A 18 -7.29 5.52 -13.39
N TYR A 19 -8.24 5.28 -12.49
CA TYR A 19 -7.97 4.59 -11.21
C TYR A 19 -8.79 3.31 -10.99
N ASP A 20 -9.80 3.01 -11.80
CA ASP A 20 -10.59 1.78 -11.63
C ASP A 20 -9.70 0.53 -11.84
N ALA A 21 -8.73 0.60 -12.75
CA ALA A 21 -7.76 -0.47 -13.01
C ALA A 21 -6.78 -0.72 -11.85
N ASP A 22 -6.60 0.24 -10.93
CA ASP A 22 -5.75 0.06 -9.76
C ASP A 22 -6.41 -0.87 -8.71
N GLY A 23 -7.68 -1.26 -8.93
CA GLY A 23 -8.36 -2.25 -8.10
C GLY A 23 -8.54 -1.80 -6.65
N LEU A 24 -8.49 -0.50 -6.37
CA LEU A 24 -8.58 0.06 -5.04
C LEU A 24 -10.04 0.09 -4.56
N PRO A 25 -10.45 -0.79 -3.63
CA PRO A 25 -11.83 -0.80 -3.16
C PRO A 25 -12.16 0.49 -2.40
N PRO A 26 -13.37 1.04 -2.56
CA PRO A 26 -13.76 2.28 -1.90
C PRO A 26 -13.75 2.14 -0.38
N LEU A 27 -13.50 3.26 0.31
CA LEU A 27 -13.55 3.34 1.78
C LEU A 27 -14.92 3.82 2.25
N SER A 28 -15.54 3.03 3.12
CA SER A 28 -16.71 3.46 3.88
C SER A 28 -16.35 4.58 4.87
N PRO A 29 -17.34 5.35 5.37
CA PRO A 29 -17.10 6.38 6.39
C PRO A 29 -16.42 5.85 7.65
N ALA A 30 -16.80 4.65 8.11
CA ALA A 30 -16.22 4.01 9.29
C ALA A 30 -14.75 3.63 9.08
N GLU A 31 -14.42 3.04 7.93
CA GLU A 31 -13.03 2.70 7.58
C GLU A 31 -12.16 3.95 7.46
N ARG A 32 -12.70 5.02 6.87
CA ARG A 32 -12.00 6.31 6.77
C ARG A 32 -11.71 6.91 8.14
N ALA A 33 -12.63 6.76 9.09
CA ALA A 33 -12.43 7.19 10.47
C ALA A 33 -11.37 6.37 11.21
N ALA A 34 -11.15 5.11 10.81
CA ALA A 34 -10.13 4.24 11.41
C ALA A 34 -8.70 4.49 10.87
N LEU A 35 -8.56 5.00 9.64
CA LEU A 35 -7.26 5.22 8.99
C LEU A 35 -6.23 6.01 9.85
N PRO A 36 -6.60 7.10 10.55
CA PRO A 36 -5.64 7.81 11.40
C PRO A 36 -5.00 6.91 12.47
N GLY A 37 -5.75 5.93 13.00
CA GLY A 37 -5.26 4.95 13.97
C GLY A 37 -4.23 3.99 13.37
N PHE A 38 -4.45 3.54 12.14
CA PHE A 38 -3.51 2.68 11.43
C PHE A 38 -2.18 3.41 11.13
N SER A 39 -2.25 4.71 10.86
CA SER A 39 -1.09 5.55 10.50
C SER A 39 -0.23 6.00 11.69
N ARG A 40 -0.55 5.60 12.92
CA ARG A 40 0.22 5.98 14.14
C ARG A 40 1.55 5.27 14.29
N CYS A 41 1.87 4.29 13.45
CA CYS A 41 3.13 3.56 13.54
C CYS A 41 4.32 4.52 13.35
N ILE A 42 5.25 4.52 14.31
CA ILE A 42 6.51 5.29 14.28
C ILE A 42 7.73 4.43 13.92
N ALA A 43 7.51 3.22 13.43
CA ALA A 43 8.57 2.28 13.04
C ALA A 43 9.58 1.96 14.17
N CYS A 44 9.09 1.77 15.41
CA CYS A 44 9.97 1.48 16.55
C CYS A 44 10.45 0.01 16.65
N GLY A 45 9.92 -0.90 15.84
CA GLY A 45 10.29 -2.33 15.84
C GLY A 45 9.84 -3.15 17.06
N ARG A 46 9.19 -2.55 18.07
CA ARG A 46 8.83 -3.27 19.31
C ARG A 46 7.86 -4.43 19.09
N CYS A 47 6.98 -4.32 18.10
CA CYS A 47 6.05 -5.39 17.73
C CYS A 47 6.72 -6.60 17.07
N ASP A 48 7.97 -6.47 16.63
CA ASP A 48 8.76 -7.56 16.02
C ASP A 48 9.54 -8.37 17.04
N LEU A 49 9.56 -7.95 18.32
CA LEU A 49 10.20 -8.72 19.39
C LEU A 49 9.54 -10.10 19.52
N GLY A 50 10.33 -11.16 19.35
CA GLY A 50 9.87 -12.55 19.39
C GLY A 50 9.33 -13.11 18.07
N GLU A 51 9.35 -12.34 16.97
CA GLU A 51 8.78 -12.78 15.68
C GLU A 51 9.75 -13.60 14.81
N ALA A 52 11.00 -13.79 15.24
CA ALA A 52 12.06 -14.41 14.43
C ALA A 52 11.67 -15.80 13.87
N GLU A 53 11.09 -16.66 14.70
CA GLU A 53 10.64 -18.00 14.27
C GLU A 53 9.51 -17.91 13.23
N ARG A 54 8.57 -16.98 13.42
CA ARG A 54 7.45 -16.77 12.48
C ARG A 54 7.93 -16.23 11.15
N ILE A 55 8.87 -15.28 11.17
CA ILE A 55 9.50 -14.74 9.97
C ILE A 55 10.19 -15.86 9.19
N ALA A 56 11.00 -16.68 9.87
CA ALA A 56 11.68 -17.82 9.23
C ALA A 56 10.68 -18.85 8.66
N ALA A 57 9.65 -19.22 9.43
CA ALA A 57 8.63 -20.18 9.00
C ALA A 57 7.81 -19.70 7.79
N SER A 58 7.68 -18.38 7.61
CA SER A 58 6.94 -17.79 6.49
C SER A 58 7.66 -17.89 5.13
N ARG A 59 8.96 -18.22 5.12
CA ARG A 59 9.79 -18.29 3.90
C ARG A 59 9.73 -17.00 3.06
N GLY A 60 9.67 -15.84 3.74
CA GLY A 60 9.67 -14.52 3.10
C GLY A 60 8.28 -13.90 2.91
N ALA A 61 7.19 -14.64 3.16
CA ALA A 61 5.85 -14.10 3.06
C ALA A 61 5.50 -13.13 4.22
N TYR A 62 6.18 -13.23 5.35
CA TYR A 62 5.99 -12.36 6.50
C TYR A 62 7.34 -11.75 6.94
N PRO A 63 7.58 -10.46 6.64
CA PRO A 63 8.84 -9.78 6.96
C PRO A 63 8.90 -9.18 8.38
N GLY A 64 7.90 -9.44 9.22
CA GLY A 64 7.72 -8.80 10.53
C GLY A 64 6.52 -7.86 10.58
N LEU A 65 5.93 -7.71 11.77
CA LEU A 65 4.68 -6.99 11.97
C LEU A 65 4.83 -5.49 11.71
N MET A 66 5.96 -4.88 12.08
CA MET A 66 6.20 -3.46 11.81
C MET A 66 6.16 -3.17 10.30
N THR A 67 6.86 -3.98 9.52
CA THR A 67 6.93 -3.86 8.06
C THR A 67 5.55 -4.00 7.43
N VAL A 68 4.77 -5.01 7.87
CA VAL A 68 3.39 -5.22 7.43
C VAL A 68 2.52 -4.01 7.76
N VAL A 69 2.61 -3.47 8.97
CA VAL A 69 1.85 -2.29 9.41
C VAL A 69 2.19 -1.07 8.57
N LEU A 70 3.48 -0.81 8.30
CA LEU A 70 3.91 0.34 7.49
C LEU A 70 3.41 0.22 6.05
N ALA A 71 3.57 -0.96 5.44
CA ALA A 71 3.06 -1.23 4.09
C ALA A 71 1.53 -1.07 4.02
N SER A 72 0.82 -1.57 5.04
CA SER A 72 -0.65 -1.54 5.08
C SER A 72 -1.23 -0.15 5.38
N SER A 73 -0.57 0.65 6.22
CA SER A 73 -1.10 1.95 6.68
C SER A 73 -0.68 3.14 5.82
N ARG A 74 0.51 3.10 5.20
CA ARG A 74 1.08 4.25 4.46
C ARG A 74 1.08 4.08 2.96
N SER A 75 1.34 2.86 2.48
CA SER A 75 1.48 2.61 1.05
C SER A 75 0.14 2.21 0.42
N MET A 76 -0.70 1.45 1.14
CA MET A 76 -2.01 0.96 0.68
C MET A 76 -2.11 0.27 -0.71
N PRO A 77 -1.05 -0.20 -1.42
CA PRO A 77 -1.23 -0.56 -2.84
C PRO A 77 -1.40 -2.08 -3.05
N ASP A 78 -1.23 -2.90 -2.02
CA ASP A 78 -1.24 -4.36 -2.14
C ASP A 78 -1.86 -5.01 -0.90
N PHE A 79 -3.19 -5.01 -0.87
CA PHE A 79 -3.95 -5.66 0.19
C PHE A 79 -3.75 -7.19 0.19
N ASP A 80 -3.39 -7.79 -0.95
CA ASP A 80 -3.19 -9.22 -1.07
C ASP A 80 -1.90 -9.68 -0.41
N ALA A 81 -0.78 -9.02 -0.68
CA ALA A 81 0.48 -9.28 0.01
C ALA A 81 0.36 -9.01 1.51
N ALA A 82 -0.33 -7.93 1.90
CA ALA A 82 -0.56 -7.63 3.31
C ALA A 82 -1.44 -8.69 3.99
N ALA A 83 -2.51 -9.16 3.34
CA ALA A 83 -3.36 -10.23 3.86
C ALA A 83 -2.60 -11.56 3.98
N LEU A 84 -1.75 -11.89 2.99
CA LEU A 84 -0.87 -13.05 3.02
C LEU A 84 0.09 -12.98 4.21
N ALA A 85 0.78 -11.85 4.41
CA ALA A 85 1.69 -11.67 5.53
C ALA A 85 0.96 -11.82 6.88
N LEU A 86 -0.22 -11.22 7.01
CA LEU A 86 -1.07 -11.33 8.21
C LEU A 86 -1.67 -12.72 8.43
N SER A 87 -1.68 -13.61 7.43
CA SER A 87 -2.11 -15.00 7.62
C SER A 87 -1.11 -15.79 8.47
N HIS A 88 0.14 -15.35 8.53
CA HIS A 88 1.16 -15.95 9.40
C HIS A 88 1.04 -15.52 10.86
N VAL A 89 0.25 -14.48 11.18
CA VAL A 89 0.14 -13.90 12.53
C VAL A 89 -1.23 -14.22 13.15
N PRO A 90 -1.28 -15.10 14.17
CA PRO A 90 -2.52 -15.41 14.88
C PRO A 90 -3.14 -14.19 15.57
N GLU A 91 -4.46 -14.18 15.69
CA GLU A 91 -5.21 -13.10 16.34
C GLU A 91 -4.75 -12.84 17.78
N ALA A 92 -4.40 -13.92 18.53
CA ALA A 92 -3.88 -13.81 19.89
C ALA A 92 -2.54 -13.05 19.94
N VAL A 93 -1.69 -13.23 18.94
CA VAL A 93 -0.41 -12.51 18.83
C VAL A 93 -0.66 -11.04 18.50
N LEU A 94 -1.58 -10.75 17.58
CA LEU A 94 -1.97 -9.36 17.28
C LEU A 94 -2.49 -8.65 18.54
N ALA A 95 -3.32 -9.33 19.34
CA ALA A 95 -3.84 -8.80 20.60
C ALA A 95 -2.72 -8.52 21.62
N GLU A 96 -1.75 -9.42 21.76
CA GLU A 96 -0.56 -9.22 22.62
C GLU A 96 0.25 -8.02 22.14
N LYS A 97 0.58 -7.96 20.84
CA LYS A 97 1.42 -6.88 20.30
C LYS A 97 0.75 -5.52 20.41
N GLU A 98 -0.58 -5.42 20.28
CA GLU A 98 -1.34 -4.18 20.50
C GLU A 98 -1.04 -3.56 21.87
N GLN A 99 -0.98 -4.38 22.93
CA GLN A 99 -0.72 -3.91 24.30
C GLN A 99 0.70 -3.34 24.48
N THR A 100 1.63 -3.75 23.62
CA THR A 100 3.04 -3.32 23.69
C THR A 100 3.36 -2.14 22.77
N CYS A 101 2.44 -1.77 21.88
CA CYS A 101 2.66 -0.70 20.92
C CYS A 101 2.65 0.68 21.62
N PRO A 102 3.76 1.43 21.62
CA PRO A 102 3.83 2.71 22.34
C PRO A 102 2.91 3.78 21.74
N THR A 103 2.56 3.64 20.46
CA THR A 103 1.64 4.51 19.76
C THR A 103 0.29 3.85 19.49
N GLY A 104 -0.07 2.80 20.24
CA GLY A 104 -1.40 2.19 20.23
C GLY A 104 -1.98 1.94 18.83
N VAL A 105 -1.20 1.33 17.93
CA VAL A 105 -1.71 0.90 16.62
C VAL A 105 -2.63 -0.30 16.82
N PRO A 106 -3.89 -0.26 16.32
CA PRO A 106 -4.85 -1.34 16.53
C PRO A 106 -4.64 -2.48 15.52
N PHE A 107 -3.66 -3.36 15.76
CA PHE A 107 -3.26 -4.43 14.83
C PHE A 107 -4.38 -5.39 14.41
N ARG A 108 -5.31 -5.73 15.31
CA ARG A 108 -6.47 -6.60 15.01
C ARG A 108 -7.45 -5.93 14.09
N GLU A 109 -7.73 -4.65 14.33
CA GLU A 109 -8.60 -3.86 13.48
C GLU A 109 -7.98 -3.65 12.09
N LEU A 110 -6.69 -3.32 12.06
CA LEU A 110 -5.91 -3.24 10.83
C LEU A 110 -5.96 -4.56 10.06
N ALA A 111 -5.77 -5.71 10.73
CA ALA A 111 -5.80 -7.00 10.07
C ALA A 111 -7.17 -7.33 9.48
N ARG A 112 -8.26 -7.02 10.21
CA ARG A 112 -9.63 -7.15 9.69
C ARG A 112 -9.87 -6.24 8.49
N PHE A 113 -9.42 -4.99 8.56
CA PHE A 113 -9.50 -4.03 7.47
C PHE A 113 -8.77 -4.53 6.22
N VAL A 114 -7.50 -4.94 6.35
CA VAL A 114 -6.69 -5.46 5.23
C VAL A 114 -7.33 -6.69 4.60
N ARG A 115 -7.78 -7.67 5.40
CA ARG A 115 -8.44 -8.88 4.88
C ARG A 115 -9.74 -8.54 4.14
N SER A 116 -10.52 -7.59 4.66
CA SER A 116 -11.74 -7.09 3.99
C SER A 116 -11.40 -6.46 2.64
N LYS A 117 -10.40 -5.58 2.60
CA LYS A 117 -9.98 -4.89 1.37
C LYS A 117 -9.37 -5.82 0.34
N ALA A 118 -8.60 -6.82 0.77
CA ALA A 118 -8.10 -7.88 -0.12
C ALA A 118 -9.27 -8.64 -0.78
N SER A 119 -10.31 -9.00 -0.02
CA SER A 119 -11.49 -9.67 -0.59
C SER A 119 -12.24 -8.79 -1.60
N ALA A 120 -12.37 -7.49 -1.29
CA ALA A 120 -13.05 -6.54 -2.16
C ALA A 120 -12.26 -6.26 -3.44
N ALA A 121 -10.94 -6.10 -3.35
CA ALA A 121 -10.06 -5.93 -4.50
C ALA A 121 -10.14 -7.13 -5.46
N ARG A 122 -10.11 -8.35 -4.93
CA ARG A 122 -10.30 -9.58 -5.73
C ARG A 122 -11.66 -9.65 -6.40
N ALA A 123 -12.73 -9.27 -5.71
CA ALA A 123 -14.07 -9.23 -6.29
C ALA A 123 -14.14 -8.23 -7.47
N LEU A 124 -13.57 -7.04 -7.29
CA LEU A 124 -13.49 -6.02 -8.35
C LEU A 124 -12.68 -6.50 -9.56
N ALA A 125 -11.58 -7.24 -9.34
CA ALA A 125 -10.79 -7.82 -10.43
C ALA A 125 -11.58 -8.84 -11.26
N LEU A 126 -12.38 -9.69 -10.61
CA LEU A 126 -13.23 -10.67 -11.28
C LEU A 126 -14.38 -10.02 -12.07
N ASP A 127 -14.93 -8.92 -11.56
CA ASP A 127 -15.97 -8.14 -12.25
C ASP A 127 -15.39 -7.39 -13.47
N GLY A 128 -14.11 -6.98 -13.41
CA GLY A 128 -13.40 -6.28 -14.48
C GLY A 128 -12.98 -7.17 -15.67
N GLU A 129 -12.75 -8.47 -15.46
CA GLU A 129 -12.45 -9.42 -16.56
C GLU A 129 -13.64 -9.62 -17.53
N GLY A 130 -14.84 -9.14 -17.18
CA GLY A 130 -16.02 -9.11 -18.06
C GLY A 130 -16.08 -7.92 -19.03
N SER A 131 -15.18 -6.94 -18.94
CA SER A 131 -15.15 -5.77 -19.83
C SER A 131 -13.74 -5.47 -20.35
N ALA A 132 -13.24 -6.28 -21.29
CA ALA A 132 -12.06 -5.89 -22.05
C ALA A 132 -12.44 -4.89 -23.16
N PRO A 133 -11.85 -3.69 -23.25
CA PRO A 133 -11.72 -2.98 -24.52
C PRO A 133 -10.40 -3.37 -25.19
N ALA A 134 -10.47 -3.50 -26.51
CA ALA A 134 -9.50 -4.10 -27.41
C ALA A 134 -8.23 -3.25 -27.71
N ASP A 135 -7.80 -2.34 -26.83
CA ASP A 135 -6.88 -1.25 -27.22
C ASP A 135 -5.47 -1.30 -26.61
N LEU A 136 -5.02 -2.45 -26.11
CA LEU A 136 -3.63 -2.66 -25.64
C LEU A 136 -2.60 -2.87 -26.78
N ALA A 137 -2.78 -2.19 -27.92
CA ALA A 137 -1.85 -2.23 -29.04
C ALA A 137 -1.01 -0.94 -29.25
N LEU A 138 -1.13 0.09 -28.41
CA LEU A 138 -0.45 1.38 -28.66
C LEU A 138 0.45 1.92 -27.53
N ALA A 139 0.85 1.11 -26.54
CA ALA A 139 1.76 1.55 -25.46
C ALA A 139 3.17 0.92 -25.53
N ALA A 140 3.55 0.28 -26.64
CA ALA A 140 4.89 -0.30 -26.82
C ALA A 140 5.92 0.67 -27.47
N ALA A 141 5.57 1.94 -27.69
CA ALA A 141 6.43 2.92 -28.34
C ALA A 141 6.74 4.13 -27.44
N ALA A 142 7.32 3.88 -26.27
CA ALA A 142 8.05 4.91 -25.54
C ALA A 142 9.21 4.23 -24.79
N ALA A 143 10.21 3.81 -25.57
CA ALA A 143 11.52 3.47 -25.04
C ALA A 143 12.12 4.68 -24.29
N SER A 144 12.73 4.39 -23.14
CA SER A 144 13.48 5.30 -22.28
C SER A 144 14.39 6.29 -23.02
N PRO A 145 14.54 7.53 -22.52
CA PRO A 145 15.80 8.22 -22.54
C PRO A 145 16.47 8.01 -21.17
N ALA A 146 17.32 7.00 -21.08
CA ALA A 146 18.42 7.01 -20.14
C ALA A 146 19.45 8.04 -20.64
N ALA A 147 19.49 9.24 -20.06
CA ALA A 147 20.69 10.09 -20.06
C ALA A 147 20.54 11.28 -19.10
N ALA A 148 21.64 11.56 -18.38
CA ALA A 148 21.94 12.77 -17.61
C ALA A 148 21.35 12.88 -16.19
N LEU A 149 21.75 11.97 -15.29
CA LEU A 149 21.96 12.36 -13.90
C LEU A 149 23.32 13.08 -13.81
N GLY A 150 23.29 14.38 -13.49
CA GLY A 150 24.49 15.12 -13.11
C GLY A 150 25.08 14.61 -11.79
N PRO A 151 26.36 14.92 -11.48
CA PRO A 151 27.02 14.39 -10.30
C PRO A 151 26.30 14.81 -9.00
N SER A 152 26.14 13.83 -8.12
CA SER A 152 25.53 13.96 -6.80
C SER A 152 26.42 14.83 -5.88
N SER A 153 25.79 15.59 -4.99
CA SER A 153 26.45 16.44 -3.98
C SER A 153 27.32 15.68 -2.96
N ALA A 154 27.43 14.35 -3.08
CA ALA A 154 28.29 13.49 -2.28
C ALA A 154 29.78 13.51 -2.69
N ASP A 155 30.14 14.05 -3.86
CA ASP A 155 31.54 14.07 -4.36
C ASP A 155 32.39 15.26 -3.85
N ARG A 156 31.88 16.09 -2.92
CA ARG A 156 32.68 17.13 -2.27
C ARG A 156 33.35 16.58 -1.02
N ALA A 157 34.45 15.84 -1.21
CA ALA A 157 35.38 15.51 -0.14
C ALA A 157 36.04 16.80 0.42
N ALA A 158 36.27 16.80 1.73
CA ALA A 158 36.81 17.89 2.54
C ALA A 158 38.27 18.27 2.17
N PRO A 159 38.71 19.52 2.36
CA PRO A 159 40.11 19.89 2.25
C PRO A 159 40.93 19.35 3.43
N GLU A 160 42.08 18.77 3.11
CA GLU A 160 43.13 18.37 4.05
C GLU A 160 43.57 19.55 4.93
N ALA A 161 43.59 19.33 6.24
CA ALA A 161 44.18 20.25 7.20
C ALA A 161 45.70 20.02 7.23
N THR A 162 46.45 21.08 6.97
CA THR A 162 47.90 21.17 7.17
C THR A 162 48.24 21.34 8.64
#